data_AF-A0A925ZXQ2-F1
#
_entry.id   AF-A0A925ZXQ2-F1
#
_cell.length_a   1.000
_cell.length_b   1.000
_cell.length_c   1.000
_cell.angle_alpha   90.00
_cell.angle_beta   90.00
_cell.angle_gamma   90.00
#
_symmetry.space_group_name_H-M   'P 1'
#
loop_
_entity.id
_entity.type
_entity.pdbx_description
1 polymer ?
#
loop_
_entity_poly.entity_id
_entity_poly.type
_entity_poly.pdbx_seq_one_letter_code
_entity_poly.pdbx_strand_id
1 'polypeptide(L)' 'GGAGNSGIGRAHGHAGFLAFSNEKSVLRQRTGRTGIKSFYPPYTPKVQRMVGWLLRWL' A
#
# COMPACT_ATOMS: atom_id res chain seq x y z
N GLY A 1 -1.20 22.71 16.30
CA GLY A 1 -0.40 21.57 15.80
C GLY A 1 1.01 22.05 15.61
N GLY A 2 1.96 21.49 16.36
CA GLY A 2 3.35 21.96 16.41
C GLY A 2 4.26 21.31 15.36
N ALA A 3 5.49 21.79 15.30
CA ALA A 3 6.62 21.15 14.62
C ALA A 3 7.93 21.45 15.37
N GLY A 4 8.83 20.45 15.50
CA GLY A 4 10.10 20.58 16.22
C GLY A 4 9.90 20.81 17.72
N ASN A 5 10.57 21.82 18.29
CA ASN A 5 10.51 22.16 19.72
C ASN A 5 9.11 22.63 20.19
N SER A 6 8.19 22.90 19.26
CA SER A 6 6.81 23.30 19.55
C SER A 6 5.83 22.11 19.66
N GLY A 7 6.32 20.87 19.58
CA GLY A 7 5.55 19.63 19.71
C GLY A 7 5.29 18.94 18.37
N ILE A 8 4.87 17.66 18.43
CA ILE A 8 4.61 16.83 17.25
C ILE A 8 3.14 16.40 17.26
N GLY A 9 2.51 16.46 16.09
CA GLY A 9 1.11 16.10 15.91
C GLY A 9 0.15 17.30 15.95
N ARG A 10 -1.06 17.06 15.49
CA ARG A 10 -2.13 18.06 15.44
C ARG A 10 -3.41 17.41 15.95
N ALA A 11 -4.01 18.00 16.98
CA ALA A 11 -5.30 17.57 17.49
C ALA A 11 -6.30 18.73 17.32
N HIS A 12 -7.28 18.54 16.44
CA HIS A 12 -8.52 19.31 16.35
C HIS A 12 -9.42 18.70 15.27
N GLY A 13 -10.72 18.61 15.52
CA GLY A 13 -11.69 18.08 14.55
C GLY A 13 -11.29 16.70 14.01
N HIS A 14 -11.36 16.52 12.68
CA HIS A 14 -10.99 15.29 12.00
C HIS A 14 -9.52 14.86 12.25
N ALA A 15 -8.60 15.82 12.34
CA ALA A 15 -7.19 15.51 12.63
C ALA A 15 -7.00 14.95 14.05
N GLY A 16 -7.82 15.40 15.02
CA GLY A 16 -7.85 14.80 16.36
C GLY A 16 -8.41 13.38 16.33
N PHE A 17 -9.52 13.16 15.63
CA PHE A 17 -10.10 11.83 15.48
C PHE A 17 -9.12 10.83 14.87
N LEU A 18 -8.43 11.19 13.78
CA LEU A 18 -7.39 10.35 13.18
C LEU A 18 -6.19 10.13 14.11
N ALA A 19 -5.74 11.17 14.83
CA ALA A 19 -4.60 11.05 15.74
C ALA A 19 -4.85 10.09 16.92
N PHE A 20 -6.11 9.93 17.33
CA PHE A 20 -6.52 9.02 18.41
C PHE A 20 -7.19 7.73 17.92
N SER A 21 -7.27 7.52 16.61
CA SER A 21 -7.82 6.30 16.01
C SER A 21 -6.71 5.46 15.39
N ASN A 22 -6.90 4.14 15.37
CA ASN A 22 -6.01 3.23 14.65
C ASN A 22 -6.60 2.95 13.27
N GLU A 23 -5.94 3.43 12.20
CA GLU A 23 -6.35 3.12 10.84
C GLU A 23 -6.10 1.64 10.54
N LYS A 24 -7.19 0.86 10.50
CA LYS A 24 -7.14 -0.55 10.14
C LYS A 24 -7.05 -0.70 8.62
N SER A 25 -5.90 -1.13 8.12
CA SER A 25 -5.74 -1.51 6.72
C SER A 25 -6.59 -2.75 6.41
N VAL A 26 -7.63 -2.60 5.59
CA VAL A 26 -8.46 -3.71 5.11
C VAL A 26 -8.34 -3.81 3.59
N LEU A 27 -7.71 -4.88 3.11
CA LEU A 27 -7.66 -5.21 1.70
C LEU A 27 -8.88 -6.06 1.33
N ARG A 28 -9.74 -5.57 0.42
CA ARG A 28 -10.81 -6.37 -0.18
C ARG A 28 -10.41 -6.76 -1.60
N GLN A 29 -9.95 -7.99 -1.77
CA GLN A 29 -9.61 -8.56 -3.08
C GLN A 29 -10.81 -9.32 -3.64
N ARG A 30 -11.14 -9.10 -4.92
CA ARG A 30 -12.18 -9.87 -5.62
C ARG A 30 -11.71 -11.31 -5.82
N THR A 31 -12.49 -12.27 -5.34
CA THR A 31 -12.32 -13.71 -5.62
C THR A 31 -12.65 -13.97 -7.10
N GLY A 32 -11.66 -14.35 -7.92
CA GLY A 32 -11.87 -14.63 -9.35
C GLY A 32 -10.66 -14.32 -10.24
N ARG A 33 -10.88 -13.60 -11.36
CA ARG A 33 -9.82 -13.07 -12.24
C ARG A 33 -9.12 -11.90 -11.54
N THR A 34 -8.15 -12.20 -10.68
CA THR A 34 -7.27 -11.20 -10.09
C THR A 34 -6.02 -11.07 -10.95
N GLY A 35 -5.50 -9.85 -11.21
CA GLY A 35 -4.24 -9.66 -11.93
C GLY A 35 -3.05 -10.40 -11.32
N ILE A 36 -3.13 -10.69 -10.01
CA ILE A 36 -2.18 -11.54 -9.28
C ILE A 36 -2.12 -12.96 -9.84
N LYS A 37 -3.22 -13.51 -10.40
CA LYS A 37 -3.25 -14.85 -11.03
C LYS A 37 -2.23 -15.03 -12.15
N SER A 38 -1.88 -13.96 -12.86
CA SER A 38 -0.85 -13.97 -13.91
C SER A 38 0.59 -14.03 -13.37
N PHE A 39 0.77 -13.75 -12.07
CA PHE A 39 2.05 -13.86 -11.35
C PHE A 39 2.18 -15.20 -10.60
N TYR A 40 1.14 -16.04 -10.57
CA TYR A 40 1.26 -17.40 -10.03
C TYR A 40 2.00 -18.31 -11.04
N PRO A 41 2.73 -19.32 -10.54
CA PRO A 41 3.42 -20.28 -11.39
C PRO A 41 2.45 -20.99 -12.36
N PRO A 42 2.91 -21.43 -13.54
CA PRO A 42 4.32 -21.54 -13.95
C PRO A 42 4.93 -20.22 -14.45
N TYR A 43 6.10 -19.86 -13.92
CA TYR A 43 6.91 -18.71 -14.34
C TYR A 43 7.49 -18.95 -15.74
N THR A 44 6.64 -18.82 -16.75
CA THR A 44 7.03 -18.92 -18.15
C THR A 44 7.97 -17.76 -18.54
N PRO A 45 8.79 -17.89 -19.61
CA PRO A 45 9.76 -16.86 -20.03
C PRO A 45 9.17 -15.46 -20.26
N LYS A 46 7.85 -15.38 -20.49
CA LYS A 46 7.10 -14.12 -20.64
C LYS A 46 6.90 -13.41 -19.29
N VAL A 47 6.61 -14.16 -18.22
CA VAL A 47 6.41 -13.63 -16.86
C VAL A 47 7.73 -13.13 -16.29
N GLN A 48 8.84 -13.86 -16.49
CA GLN A 48 10.18 -13.40 -16.08
C GLN A 48 10.60 -12.11 -16.78
N ARG A 49 10.30 -11.97 -18.08
CA ARG A 49 10.51 -10.71 -18.80
C ARG A 49 9.68 -9.58 -18.17
N MET A 50 8.38 -9.78 -17.94
CA MET A 50 7.53 -8.76 -17.30
C MET A 50 8.04 -8.32 -15.93
N VAL A 51 8.47 -9.27 -15.08
CA VAL A 51 9.04 -8.97 -13.76
C VAL A 51 10.35 -8.19 -13.88
N GLY A 52 11.24 -8.57 -14.81
CA GLY A 52 12.48 -7.83 -15.07
C GLY A 52 12.25 -6.40 -15.57
N TRP A 53 11.21 -6.17 -16.39
CA TRP A 53 10.81 -4.82 -16.80
C TRP A 53 10.27 -3.99 -15.63
N LEU A 54 9.45 -4.60 -14.75
CA LEU A 54 8.91 -3.95 -13.56
C LEU A 54 10.01 -3.57 -12.55
N LEU A 55 10.97 -4.47 -12.31
CA LEU A 55 12.10 -4.23 -11.41
C LEU A 55 13.09 -3.19 -11.95
N ARG A 56 13.17 -2.99 -13.27
CA ARG A 56 14.08 -2.01 -13.87
C ARG A 56 13.65 -0.55 -13.63
N TRP A 57 12.38 -0.33 -13.27
CA TRP A 57 11.79 0.99 -13.04
C TRP A 57 11.53 1.29 -11.56
N LEU A 58 11.89 0.38 -10.67
CA LEU A 58 11.92 0.58 -9.22
C LEU A 58 13.31 1.06 -8.80
#